data_AF-A0A843F6K7-F1
#
_entry.id   AF-A0A843F6K7-F1
#
_cell.length_a   1.000
_cell.length_b   1.000
_cell.length_c   1.000
_cell.angle_alpha   90.00
_cell.angle_beta   90.00
_cell.angle_gamma   90.00
#
_symmetry.space_group_name_H-M   'P 1'
#
loop_
_entity.id
_entity.type
_entity.pdbx_description
1 polymer ?
#
loop_
_entity_poly.entity_id
_entity_poly.type
_entity_poly.pdbx_seq_one_letter_code
_entity_poly.pdbx_strand_id
1 'polypeptide(L)'
;IYGIVEGSALYNDTLYAASVIVNIENNNEWAAIIKALEGNYLLAGLFADPAYGDSIPTGYDGYASDSTKMPSKSAYASAVKIVDLLLANYMEEHGEWPKLMALILWGTEISRTEGIGIAEFLYLLGCTPDWADNGKVVRVKLLPLENLTVKLNDGSIVNRPRIDVFASIVTSNKDWLTWLLTGVNLALNAEGEDFTQNYVKLNYNQTGIKDRLFGLPGAILEGTGMSNLIPNTADWNIETINETGADIYLNKVSFAWNMDEKNNIIVTPQKEAYKTLLSRVDLITQNLDSTWGVLDSDDYYDWFGGMFNAARVLGANPDTAFVDIRNQNNYISRSYGEQLIFEVRSKLTNPKYYDVLFDTDAGSLDYATKVQNMVGTLIMGGESLNTEIGNQLTDALFQQVNGVGSTAQASSAMSSIAWMYYLYDMGIWEADAATVSELANKFIEMAIQYSVACCHHTCKNLDFNMKIIQASTLSPQMKELYAQILAQATLTDPLYTAPDAPDNGNGESETNPTSEEVLVNGTSDSNGGQAGGQTAVGDQPASSQDASASASASAQSTSDSSQNNDASEDASQASDSQAYEISKSSPAKSASPESSMPIVVIIAIIVLIAIFLVGYSRNKDDFDEY
;
A
#
# COMPACT_ATOMS: atom_id res chain seq x y z
N ILE A 1 9.62 46.82 16.07
CA ILE A 1 9.28 47.07 14.65
C ILE A 1 7.86 46.61 14.33
N TYR A 2 7.41 45.47 14.87
CA TYR A 2 6.04 44.95 14.64
C TYR A 2 5.04 45.14 15.78
N GLY A 3 5.41 45.85 16.86
CA GLY A 3 4.53 46.06 18.02
C GLY A 3 4.25 44.79 18.86
N ILE A 4 4.92 43.67 18.56
CA ILE A 4 4.83 42.43 19.35
C ILE A 4 5.64 42.60 20.63
N VAL A 5 5.00 42.37 21.77
CA VAL A 5 5.63 42.48 23.10
C VAL A 5 6.58 41.30 23.31
N GLU A 6 7.84 41.60 23.61
CA GLU A 6 8.85 40.58 23.93
C GLU A 6 8.39 39.67 25.07
N GLY A 7 8.52 38.36 24.89
CA GLY A 7 8.07 37.34 25.84
C GLY A 7 6.57 37.03 25.84
N SER A 8 5.76 37.70 25.01
CA SER A 8 4.35 37.30 24.79
C SER A 8 4.24 35.96 24.05
N ALA A 9 3.07 35.31 24.11
CA ALA A 9 2.83 34.07 23.36
C ALA A 9 3.10 34.26 21.86
N LEU A 10 2.53 35.30 21.25
CA LEU A 10 2.76 35.63 19.84
C LEU A 10 4.25 35.88 19.53
N TYR A 11 5.00 36.51 20.43
CA TYR A 11 6.44 36.67 20.25
C TYR A 11 7.16 35.32 20.19
N ASN A 12 6.89 34.44 21.16
CA ASN A 12 7.51 33.11 21.20
C ASN A 12 7.10 32.26 19.99
N ASP A 13 5.83 32.32 19.57
CA ASP A 13 5.35 31.66 18.36
C ASP A 13 6.08 32.17 17.11
N THR A 14 6.31 33.48 17.00
CA THR A 14 7.07 34.03 15.86
C THR A 14 8.55 33.64 15.89
N LEU A 15 9.17 33.52 17.07
CA LEU A 15 10.54 33.01 17.19
C LEU A 15 10.61 31.53 16.80
N TYR A 16 9.66 30.73 17.24
CA TYR A 16 9.56 29.33 16.88
C TYR A 16 9.35 29.15 15.37
N ALA A 17 8.43 29.92 14.77
CA ALA A 17 8.21 29.91 13.32
C ALA A 17 9.49 30.29 12.55
N ALA A 18 10.23 31.30 13.02
CA ALA A 18 11.51 31.68 12.42
C ALA A 18 12.56 30.55 12.49
N SER A 19 12.68 29.86 13.63
CA SER A 19 13.59 28.70 13.74
C SER A 19 13.16 27.54 12.84
N VAL A 20 11.86 27.28 12.72
CA VAL A 20 11.32 26.23 11.84
C VAL A 20 11.64 26.54 10.38
N ILE A 21 11.46 27.80 9.92
CA ILE A 21 11.82 28.21 8.55
C ILE A 21 13.30 27.95 8.28
N VAL A 22 14.18 28.35 9.21
CA VAL A 22 15.62 28.11 9.07
C VAL A 22 15.94 26.61 9.01
N ASN A 23 15.27 25.78 9.81
CA ASN A 23 15.46 24.33 9.80
C ASN A 23 14.96 23.68 8.51
N ILE A 24 13.86 24.17 7.91
CA ILE A 24 13.38 23.69 6.60
C ILE A 24 14.36 24.06 5.49
N GLU A 25 14.95 25.27 5.53
CA GLU A 25 15.93 25.71 4.53
C GLU A 25 17.29 24.97 4.64
N ASN A 26 17.66 24.53 5.84
CA ASN A 26 18.90 23.81 6.11
C ASN A 26 18.81 22.32 5.69
N ASN A 27 18.82 22.03 4.40
CA ASN A 27 18.94 20.65 3.91
C ASN A 27 20.39 20.13 4.05
N ASN A 28 20.64 19.23 5.00
CA ASN A 28 21.96 18.62 5.23
C ASN A 28 22.13 17.24 4.57
N GLU A 29 21.21 16.79 3.73
CA GLU A 29 21.17 15.42 3.19
C GLU A 29 22.45 15.04 2.44
N TRP A 30 22.90 15.88 1.50
CA TRP A 30 24.13 15.62 0.75
C TRP A 30 25.36 15.59 1.65
N ALA A 31 25.46 16.51 2.59
CA ALA A 31 26.57 16.55 3.54
C ALA A 31 26.60 15.28 4.41
N ALA A 32 25.42 14.82 4.85
CA ALA A 32 25.27 13.58 5.61
C ALA A 32 25.67 12.35 4.78
N ILE A 33 25.21 12.24 3.53
CA ILE A 33 25.59 11.13 2.64
C ILE A 33 27.11 11.07 2.45
N ILE A 34 27.75 12.20 2.14
CA ILE A 34 29.21 12.24 1.97
C ILE A 34 29.93 11.86 3.26
N LYS A 35 29.48 12.39 4.40
CA LYS A 35 30.04 12.06 5.71
C LYS A 35 29.94 10.57 6.03
N ALA A 36 28.80 9.93 5.73
CA ALA A 36 28.60 8.50 5.91
C ALA A 36 29.55 7.67 5.02
N LEU A 37 29.69 8.06 3.75
CA LEU A 37 30.59 7.40 2.79
C LEU A 37 32.07 7.53 3.17
N GLU A 38 32.45 8.60 3.88
CA GLU A 38 33.77 8.76 4.47
C GLU A 38 33.99 7.94 5.75
N GLY A 39 32.98 7.19 6.21
CA GLY A 39 33.03 6.42 7.46
C GLY A 39 32.95 7.28 8.72
N ASN A 40 32.46 8.52 8.61
CA ASN A 40 32.32 9.43 9.74
C ASN A 40 30.96 9.25 10.45
N TYR A 41 30.91 9.63 11.73
CA TYR A 41 29.71 9.55 12.56
C TYR A 41 28.61 10.54 12.12
N LEU A 42 27.40 10.06 11.85
CA LEU A 42 26.22 10.91 11.62
C LEU A 42 25.55 11.26 12.95
N LEU A 43 25.06 12.50 13.06
CA LEU A 43 24.28 12.89 14.23
C LEU A 43 22.92 12.21 14.18
N ALA A 44 22.49 11.66 15.31
CA ALA A 44 21.17 11.05 15.43
C ALA A 44 20.07 12.14 15.47
N GLY A 45 18.93 11.89 14.82
CA GLY A 45 17.78 12.79 14.80
C GLY A 45 16.46 12.04 14.87
N LEU A 46 15.41 12.66 15.43
CA LEU A 46 14.11 12.01 15.56
C LEU A 46 13.48 11.82 14.17
N PHE A 47 13.04 10.59 13.88
CA PHE A 47 12.25 10.29 12.71
C PHE A 47 10.76 10.41 13.02
N ALA A 48 10.17 11.56 12.68
CA ALA A 48 8.76 11.88 12.89
C ALA A 48 8.23 12.80 11.78
N ASP A 49 6.91 12.91 11.65
CA ASP A 49 6.32 13.93 10.79
C ASP A 49 6.59 15.33 11.40
N PRO A 50 7.09 16.32 10.63
CA PRO A 50 7.44 17.64 11.15
C PRO A 50 6.22 18.47 11.61
N ALA A 51 4.99 18.08 11.24
CA ALA A 51 3.78 18.66 11.81
C ALA A 51 3.53 18.17 13.24
N TYR A 52 4.16 17.06 13.66
CA TYR A 52 3.95 16.39 14.94
C TYR A 52 5.16 16.41 15.87
N GLY A 53 6.38 16.32 15.33
CA GLY A 53 7.61 16.19 16.10
C GLY A 53 8.77 17.05 15.56
N ASP A 54 9.82 17.18 16.37
CA ASP A 54 11.02 17.95 16.02
C ASP A 54 11.98 17.10 15.18
N SER A 55 11.64 16.94 13.90
CA SER A 55 12.36 16.08 12.94
C SER A 55 13.12 16.85 11.85
N ILE A 56 13.22 18.18 11.97
CA ILE A 56 13.94 19.05 11.02
C ILE A 56 15.09 19.78 11.73
N PRO A 57 16.22 20.07 11.07
CA PRO A 57 16.52 19.84 9.64
C PRO A 57 16.75 18.37 9.27
N THR A 58 16.66 18.06 7.98
CA THR A 58 17.01 16.72 7.43
C THR A 58 18.53 16.49 7.38
N GLY A 59 18.95 15.25 7.07
CA GLY A 59 20.36 14.85 7.02
C GLY A 59 20.93 14.33 8.35
N TYR A 60 20.09 13.66 9.15
CA TYR A 60 20.47 12.99 10.39
C TYR A 60 20.26 11.48 10.28
N ASP A 61 20.94 10.72 11.14
CA ASP A 61 20.70 9.30 11.34
C ASP A 61 19.41 9.12 12.16
N GLY A 62 18.33 8.73 11.48
CA GLY A 62 16.99 8.70 12.04
C GLY A 62 16.85 7.67 13.17
N TYR A 63 16.18 8.05 14.27
CA TYR A 63 15.74 7.12 15.31
C TYR A 63 14.26 7.31 15.64
N ALA A 64 13.60 6.22 16.07
CA ALA A 64 12.22 6.27 16.55
C ALA A 64 12.14 6.66 18.03
N SER A 65 10.98 7.18 18.44
CA SER A 65 10.68 7.49 19.84
C SER A 65 10.80 6.26 20.76
N ASP A 66 11.14 6.49 22.04
CA ASP A 66 11.29 5.43 23.06
C ASP A 66 9.96 4.70 23.28
N SER A 67 9.87 3.47 22.77
CA SER A 67 8.65 2.66 22.81
C SER A 67 8.18 2.33 24.23
N THR A 68 9.08 2.35 25.22
CA THR A 68 8.74 2.06 26.63
C THR A 68 7.95 3.18 27.30
N LYS A 69 7.85 4.35 26.64
CA LYS A 69 7.08 5.52 27.07
C LYS A 69 5.76 5.68 26.31
N MET A 70 5.42 4.72 25.45
CA MET A 70 4.19 4.75 24.65
C MET A 70 3.10 3.86 25.28
N PRO A 71 1.84 4.32 25.31
CA PRO A 71 1.39 5.66 24.92
C PRO A 71 1.89 6.74 25.88
N SER A 72 2.31 7.90 25.36
CA SER A 72 2.67 9.05 26.20
C SER A 72 1.42 9.67 26.85
N LYS A 73 1.61 10.51 27.88
CA LYS A 73 0.49 11.25 28.50
C LYS A 73 -0.21 12.16 27.49
N SER A 74 0.56 12.75 26.57
CA SER A 74 0.03 13.62 25.52
C SER A 74 -0.75 12.79 24.49
N ALA A 75 -0.19 11.66 24.06
CA ALA A 75 -0.86 10.72 23.16
C ALA A 75 -2.20 10.23 23.76
N TYR A 76 -2.24 9.91 25.06
CA TYR A 76 -3.48 9.52 25.73
C TYR A 76 -4.52 10.64 25.74
N ALA A 77 -4.12 11.88 26.00
CA ALA A 77 -5.04 13.02 25.96
C ALA A 77 -5.60 13.28 24.56
N SER A 78 -4.81 13.02 23.51
CA SER A 78 -5.25 13.09 22.12
C SER A 78 -6.23 11.97 21.76
N ALA A 79 -5.90 10.72 22.14
CA ALA A 79 -6.75 9.56 21.95
C ALA A 79 -8.14 9.72 22.58
N VAL A 80 -8.23 10.31 23.78
CA VAL A 80 -9.52 10.61 24.43
C VAL A 80 -10.39 11.50 23.52
N LYS A 81 -9.82 12.58 22.97
CA LYS A 81 -10.54 13.47 22.06
C LYS A 81 -10.95 12.80 20.76
N ILE A 82 -10.09 11.95 20.20
CA ILE A 82 -10.34 11.24 18.94
C ILE A 82 -11.46 10.21 19.13
N VAL A 83 -11.37 9.38 20.18
CA VAL A 83 -12.42 8.42 20.51
C VAL A 83 -13.73 9.12 20.85
N ASP A 84 -13.71 10.21 21.63
CA ASP A 84 -14.92 10.97 21.93
C ASP A 84 -15.56 11.54 20.65
N LEU A 85 -14.76 12.03 19.68
CA LEU A 85 -15.24 12.48 18.37
C LEU A 85 -15.93 11.34 17.60
N LEU A 86 -15.29 10.17 17.49
CA LEU A 86 -15.84 9.01 16.80
C LEU A 86 -17.15 8.53 17.45
N LEU A 87 -17.17 8.43 18.78
CA LEU A 87 -18.34 7.98 19.52
C LEU A 87 -19.48 9.00 19.48
N ALA A 88 -19.18 10.30 19.51
CA ALA A 88 -20.19 11.36 19.37
C ALA A 88 -20.85 11.29 18.00
N ASN A 89 -20.06 11.21 16.92
CA ASN A 89 -20.58 11.09 15.56
C ASN A 89 -21.47 9.85 15.42
N TYR A 90 -21.01 8.69 15.89
CA TYR A 90 -21.77 7.45 15.80
C TYR A 90 -23.07 7.50 16.61
N MET A 91 -23.04 8.02 17.84
CA MET A 91 -24.23 8.15 18.70
C MET A 91 -25.26 9.10 18.10
N GLU A 92 -24.83 10.18 17.46
CA GLU A 92 -25.74 11.14 16.83
C GLU A 92 -26.36 10.62 15.54
N GLU A 93 -25.62 9.80 14.78
CA GLU A 93 -26.11 9.18 13.57
C GLU A 93 -27.07 8.01 13.85
N HIS A 94 -26.71 7.12 14.77
CA HIS A 94 -27.43 5.87 15.00
C HIS A 94 -28.35 5.87 16.23
N GLY A 95 -28.17 6.82 17.15
CA GLY A 95 -28.93 6.88 18.42
C GLY A 95 -28.54 5.81 19.44
N GLU A 96 -27.52 5.00 19.14
CA GLU A 96 -26.90 4.04 20.06
C GLU A 96 -25.37 4.04 19.92
N TRP A 97 -24.66 3.48 20.90
CA TRP A 97 -23.20 3.35 20.86
C TRP A 97 -22.76 2.15 20.01
N PRO A 98 -21.59 2.20 19.34
CA PRO A 98 -21.06 1.04 18.64
C PRO A 98 -20.74 -0.05 19.66
N LYS A 99 -21.18 -1.28 19.39
CA LYS A 99 -20.97 -2.44 20.27
C LYS A 99 -19.63 -3.10 20.01
N LEU A 100 -19.10 -3.01 18.79
CA LEU A 100 -17.78 -3.51 18.42
C LEU A 100 -17.11 -2.59 17.40
N MET A 101 -15.93 -2.07 17.72
CA MET A 101 -15.08 -1.30 16.81
C MET A 101 -13.87 -2.12 16.34
N ALA A 102 -13.32 -1.77 15.17
CA ALA A 102 -12.05 -2.31 14.69
C ALA A 102 -11.05 -1.19 14.40
N LEU A 103 -9.80 -1.36 14.83
CA LEU A 103 -8.71 -0.42 14.56
C LEU A 103 -7.65 -1.05 13.64
N ILE A 104 -7.09 -0.24 12.74
CA ILE A 104 -5.82 -0.55 12.08
C ILE A 104 -4.70 0.15 12.86
N LEU A 105 -3.73 -0.61 13.37
CA LEU A 105 -2.65 -0.12 14.22
C LEU A 105 -1.29 -0.33 13.54
N TRP A 106 -0.71 0.74 13.01
CA TRP A 106 0.59 0.71 12.36
C TRP A 106 1.72 1.07 13.31
N GLY A 107 2.76 0.24 13.36
CA GLY A 107 3.93 0.51 14.22
C GLY A 107 4.62 1.83 13.87
N THR A 108 4.60 2.23 12.61
CA THR A 108 5.15 3.51 12.14
C THR A 108 4.34 4.71 12.65
N GLU A 109 3.00 4.67 12.52
CA GLU A 109 2.10 5.68 13.10
C GLU A 109 2.26 5.76 14.61
N ILE A 110 2.18 4.62 15.32
CA ILE A 110 2.35 4.54 16.78
C ILE A 110 3.68 5.17 17.22
N SER A 111 4.76 4.94 16.46
CA SER A 111 6.07 5.49 16.77
C SER A 111 6.14 7.01 16.59
N ARG A 112 5.52 7.54 15.54
CA ARG A 112 5.49 8.98 15.24
C ARG A 112 4.55 9.76 16.16
N THR A 113 3.47 9.14 16.63
CA THR A 113 2.44 9.77 17.46
C THR A 113 2.65 9.56 18.96
N GLU A 114 3.77 8.93 19.36
CA GLU A 114 4.02 8.47 20.73
C GLU A 114 2.92 7.55 21.29
N GLY A 115 2.21 6.83 20.42
CA GLY A 115 1.25 5.80 20.75
C GLY A 115 -0.22 6.23 20.84
N ILE A 116 -0.68 7.15 19.99
CA ILE A 116 -2.10 7.52 19.94
C ILE A 116 -2.99 6.28 19.70
N GLY A 117 -2.69 5.47 18.68
CA GLY A 117 -3.49 4.26 18.40
C GLY A 117 -3.56 3.25 19.56
N ILE A 118 -2.47 3.10 20.33
CA ILE A 118 -2.47 2.27 21.55
C ILE A 118 -3.40 2.86 22.61
N ALA A 119 -3.36 4.17 22.80
CA ALA A 119 -4.21 4.86 23.75
C ALA A 119 -5.70 4.82 23.37
N GLU A 120 -6.03 4.93 22.08
CA GLU A 120 -7.42 4.84 21.58
C GLU A 120 -8.03 3.48 21.92
N PHE A 121 -7.32 2.40 21.61
CA PHE A 121 -7.73 1.04 21.94
C PHE A 121 -7.96 0.89 23.45
N LEU A 122 -7.04 1.38 24.29
CA LEU A 122 -7.19 1.33 25.74
C LEU A 122 -8.39 2.14 26.23
N TYR A 123 -8.60 3.36 25.71
CA TYR A 123 -9.68 4.24 26.17
C TYR A 123 -11.07 3.77 25.72
N LEU A 124 -11.20 3.11 24.56
CA LEU A 124 -12.43 2.42 24.12
C LEU A 124 -12.86 1.38 25.16
N LEU A 125 -11.92 0.55 25.63
CA LEU A 125 -12.10 -0.42 26.71
C LEU A 125 -12.32 0.23 28.09
N GLY A 126 -12.21 1.56 28.19
CA GLY A 126 -12.28 2.31 29.43
C GLY A 126 -11.08 2.06 30.33
N CYS A 127 -9.89 2.00 29.76
CA CYS A 127 -8.63 1.87 30.46
C CYS A 127 -7.76 3.13 30.31
N THR A 128 -6.86 3.33 31.27
CA THR A 128 -5.82 4.37 31.25
C THR A 128 -4.45 3.75 31.54
N PRO A 129 -3.39 4.16 30.85
CA PRO A 129 -2.03 3.89 31.27
C PRO A 129 -1.72 4.59 32.61
N ASP A 130 -0.70 4.10 33.29
CA ASP A 130 -0.06 4.74 34.43
C ASP A 130 1.43 4.89 34.14
N TRP A 131 1.97 6.07 34.42
CA TRP A 131 3.33 6.45 34.04
C TRP A 131 4.19 6.65 35.28
N ALA A 132 5.43 6.16 35.23
CA ALA A 132 6.47 6.55 36.17
C ALA A 132 6.90 8.01 35.95
N ASP A 133 7.67 8.57 36.89
CA ASP A 133 8.16 9.96 36.81
C ASP A 133 9.00 10.24 35.56
N ASN A 134 9.67 9.22 35.02
CA ASN A 134 10.45 9.30 33.79
C ASN A 134 9.63 9.12 32.50
N GLY A 135 8.30 9.02 32.62
CA GLY A 135 7.37 8.86 31.50
C GLY A 135 7.18 7.43 31.01
N LYS A 136 7.88 6.43 31.56
CA LYS A 136 7.66 5.03 31.18
C LYS A 136 6.29 4.55 31.60
N VAL A 137 5.62 3.82 30.71
CA VAL A 137 4.37 3.14 31.05
C VAL A 137 4.71 1.95 31.94
N VAL A 138 4.09 1.87 33.12
CA VAL A 138 4.38 0.83 34.11
C VAL A 138 3.21 -0.10 34.38
N ARG A 139 1.99 0.31 34.00
CA ARG A 139 0.76 -0.51 34.10
C ARG A 139 -0.37 0.13 33.31
N VAL A 140 -1.41 -0.65 33.08
CA VAL A 140 -2.73 -0.20 32.61
C VAL A 140 -3.74 -0.40 33.75
N LYS A 141 -4.67 0.54 33.92
CA LYS A 141 -5.72 0.52 34.95
C LYS A 141 -7.09 0.68 34.30
N LEU A 142 -8.09 0.05 34.89
CA LEU A 142 -9.49 0.25 34.52
C LEU A 142 -9.99 1.60 35.06
N LEU A 143 -10.66 2.40 34.22
CA LEU A 143 -11.36 3.60 34.63
C LEU A 143 -12.73 3.25 35.23
N PRO A 144 -13.21 3.96 36.26
CA PRO A 144 -14.61 3.87 36.70
C PRO A 144 -15.59 4.23 35.58
N LEU A 145 -16.76 3.59 35.53
CA LEU A 145 -17.79 3.87 34.52
C LEU A 145 -18.25 5.33 34.56
N GLU A 146 -18.33 5.96 35.75
CA GLU A 146 -18.69 7.38 35.85
C GLU A 146 -17.72 8.35 35.16
N ASN A 147 -16.49 7.90 34.86
CA ASN A 147 -15.50 8.70 34.15
C ASN A 147 -15.53 8.47 32.64
N LEU A 148 -16.37 7.56 32.14
CA LEU A 148 -16.52 7.30 30.71
C LEU A 148 -17.68 8.15 30.18
N THR A 149 -17.35 9.39 29.82
CA THR A 149 -18.32 10.37 29.30
C THR A 149 -17.91 10.83 27.92
N VAL A 150 -18.88 11.11 27.06
CA VAL A 150 -18.69 11.74 25.75
C VAL A 150 -19.46 13.04 25.71
N LYS A 151 -18.84 14.08 25.16
CA LYS A 151 -19.51 15.35 24.86
C LYS A 151 -20.02 15.32 23.42
N LEU A 152 -21.34 15.41 23.25
CA LEU A 152 -21.99 15.46 21.93
C LEU A 152 -21.86 16.86 21.29
N ASN A 153 -22.17 16.97 20.00
CA ASN A 153 -22.05 18.20 19.22
C ASN A 153 -23.02 19.30 19.69
N ASP A 154 -24.14 18.92 20.31
CA ASP A 154 -25.07 19.86 20.96
C ASP A 154 -24.54 20.41 22.31
N GLY A 155 -23.40 19.90 22.77
CA GLY A 155 -22.74 20.28 24.01
C GLY A 155 -23.17 19.49 25.25
N SER A 156 -24.13 18.56 25.12
CA SER A 156 -24.52 17.65 26.20
C SER A 156 -23.39 16.65 26.52
N ILE A 157 -23.32 16.25 27.79
CA ILE A 157 -22.37 15.23 28.26
C ILE A 157 -23.17 14.02 28.67
N VAL A 158 -22.86 12.87 28.07
CA VAL A 158 -23.55 11.61 28.29
C VAL A 158 -22.56 10.55 28.76
N ASN A 159 -23.02 9.66 29.63
CA ASN A 159 -22.23 8.47 29.99
C ASN A 159 -22.25 7.49 28.83
N ARG A 160 -21.12 6.85 28.58
CA ARG A 160 -20.97 5.77 27.59
C ARG A 160 -20.61 4.45 28.26
N PRO A 161 -20.92 3.31 27.63
CA PRO A 161 -20.39 2.02 28.03
C PRO A 161 -18.89 1.88 27.71
N ARG A 162 -18.29 0.79 28.17
CA ARG A 162 -17.04 0.29 27.59
C ARG A 162 -17.36 -0.27 26.20
N ILE A 163 -16.67 0.25 25.20
CA ILE A 163 -16.81 -0.15 23.81
C ILE A 163 -15.88 -1.33 23.58
N ASP A 164 -16.38 -2.42 23.00
CA ASP A 164 -15.52 -3.53 22.60
C ASP A 164 -14.72 -3.15 21.37
N VAL A 165 -13.49 -3.62 21.30
CA VAL A 165 -12.57 -3.27 20.21
C VAL A 165 -11.62 -4.41 19.92
N PHE A 166 -11.46 -4.72 18.63
CA PHE A 166 -10.35 -5.53 18.13
C PHE A 166 -9.47 -4.70 17.20
N ALA A 167 -8.23 -5.14 16.98
CA ALA A 167 -7.28 -4.44 16.14
C ALA A 167 -6.61 -5.40 15.16
N SER A 168 -6.38 -4.91 13.94
CA SER A 168 -5.36 -5.45 13.05
C SER A 168 -4.05 -4.71 13.33
N ILE A 169 -3.03 -5.44 13.78
CA ILE A 169 -1.77 -4.88 14.26
C ILE A 169 -0.63 -5.16 13.28
N VAL A 170 0.15 -4.11 13.03
CA VAL A 170 1.37 -4.12 12.21
C VAL A 170 2.55 -3.76 13.13
N THR A 171 2.74 -4.59 14.15
CA THR A 171 3.80 -4.42 15.15
C THR A 171 4.01 -5.70 15.94
N SER A 172 5.26 -5.97 16.30
CA SER A 172 5.66 -7.04 17.22
C SER A 172 6.18 -6.48 18.56
N ASN A 173 5.98 -5.18 18.83
CA ASN A 173 6.47 -4.55 20.06
C ASN A 173 5.78 -5.16 21.29
N LYS A 174 6.58 -5.86 22.10
CA LYS A 174 6.10 -6.61 23.25
C LYS A 174 5.36 -5.73 24.27
N ASP A 175 5.87 -4.54 24.58
CA ASP A 175 5.26 -3.66 25.58
C ASP A 175 3.87 -3.21 25.13
N TRP A 176 3.73 -2.79 23.87
CA TRP A 176 2.45 -2.35 23.31
C TRP A 176 1.42 -3.48 23.34
N LEU A 177 1.80 -4.68 22.92
CA LEU A 177 0.94 -5.86 22.96
C LEU A 177 0.54 -6.21 24.40
N THR A 178 1.47 -6.12 25.36
CA THR A 178 1.16 -6.33 26.78
C THR A 178 0.08 -5.36 27.26
N TRP A 179 0.18 -4.08 26.91
CA TRP A 179 -0.80 -3.06 27.34
C TRP A 179 -2.17 -3.31 26.74
N LEU A 180 -2.25 -3.56 25.44
CA LEU A 180 -3.51 -3.85 24.75
C LEU A 180 -4.21 -5.09 25.34
N LEU A 181 -3.49 -6.20 25.51
CA LEU A 181 -4.02 -7.45 26.08
C LEU A 181 -4.43 -7.27 27.56
N THR A 182 -3.66 -6.48 28.32
CA THR A 182 -4.02 -6.13 29.70
C THR A 182 -5.33 -5.35 29.74
N GLY A 183 -5.53 -4.38 28.84
CA GLY A 183 -6.77 -3.64 28.71
C GLY A 183 -7.97 -4.56 28.43
N VAL A 184 -7.84 -5.48 27.48
CA VAL A 184 -8.90 -6.47 27.16
C VAL A 184 -9.24 -7.30 28.40
N ASN A 185 -8.22 -7.78 29.10
CA ASN A 185 -8.43 -8.60 30.30
C ASN A 185 -9.08 -7.80 31.44
N LEU A 186 -8.69 -6.53 31.65
CA LEU A 186 -9.31 -5.66 32.66
C LEU A 186 -10.78 -5.38 32.35
N ALA A 187 -11.10 -5.03 31.10
CA ALA A 187 -12.48 -4.75 30.69
C ALA A 187 -13.37 -5.99 30.77
N LEU A 188 -12.88 -7.17 30.33
CA LEU A 188 -13.64 -8.41 30.39
C LEU A 188 -13.94 -8.85 31.83
N ASN A 189 -12.99 -8.64 32.76
CA ASN A 189 -13.11 -9.04 34.16
C ASN A 189 -13.60 -7.90 35.09
N ALA A 190 -14.07 -6.78 34.55
CA ALA A 190 -14.58 -5.67 35.36
C ALA A 190 -15.72 -6.13 36.29
N GLU A 191 -15.65 -5.85 37.58
CA GLU A 191 -16.67 -6.31 38.53
C GLU A 191 -17.90 -5.37 38.54
N GLY A 192 -19.11 -5.93 38.73
CA GLY A 192 -20.33 -5.15 38.91
C GLY A 192 -20.94 -4.54 37.64
N GLU A 193 -20.35 -4.75 36.46
CA GLU A 193 -20.85 -4.24 35.18
C GLU A 193 -21.66 -5.29 34.41
N ASP A 194 -22.82 -4.91 33.88
CA ASP A 194 -23.65 -5.73 33.01
C ASP A 194 -23.41 -5.47 31.51
N PHE A 195 -24.16 -6.14 30.64
CA PHE A 195 -24.01 -6.04 29.19
C PHE A 195 -24.46 -4.71 28.58
N THR A 196 -25.20 -3.88 29.31
CA THR A 196 -25.59 -2.53 28.86
C THR A 196 -24.48 -1.52 29.08
N GLN A 197 -23.57 -1.80 30.02
CA GLN A 197 -22.46 -0.93 30.40
C GLN A 197 -21.11 -1.40 29.84
N ASN A 198 -21.01 -2.67 29.42
CA ASN A 198 -19.76 -3.27 28.99
C ASN A 198 -19.96 -4.20 27.78
N TYR A 199 -19.59 -3.71 26.61
CA TYR A 199 -19.77 -4.44 25.36
C TYR A 199 -18.73 -5.53 25.13
N VAL A 200 -17.57 -5.45 25.79
CA VAL A 200 -16.56 -6.54 25.80
C VAL A 200 -17.18 -7.81 26.38
N LYS A 201 -17.87 -7.68 27.52
CA LYS A 201 -18.59 -8.80 28.14
C LYS A 201 -19.76 -9.27 27.29
N LEU A 202 -20.52 -8.36 26.70
CA LEU A 202 -21.64 -8.69 25.81
C LEU A 202 -21.17 -9.57 24.65
N ASN A 203 -20.17 -9.13 23.91
CA ASN A 203 -19.64 -9.84 22.75
C ASN A 203 -18.95 -11.15 23.16
N TYR A 204 -18.17 -11.17 24.25
CA TYR A 204 -17.59 -12.40 24.77
C TYR A 204 -18.66 -13.42 25.16
N ASN A 205 -19.72 -13.01 25.85
CA ASN A 205 -20.82 -13.91 26.22
C ASN A 205 -21.55 -14.48 25.00
N GLN A 206 -21.67 -13.71 23.92
CA GLN A 206 -22.35 -14.13 22.70
C GLN A 206 -21.50 -14.99 21.76
N THR A 207 -20.16 -14.89 21.84
CA THR A 207 -19.24 -15.54 20.88
C THR A 207 -18.28 -16.55 21.51
N GLY A 208 -17.96 -16.40 22.79
CA GLY A 208 -16.85 -17.09 23.46
C GLY A 208 -15.45 -16.64 23.02
N ILE A 209 -15.33 -15.60 22.18
CA ILE A 209 -14.05 -15.16 21.62
C ILE A 209 -13.40 -14.11 22.51
N LYS A 210 -12.22 -14.44 23.05
CA LYS A 210 -11.39 -13.50 23.84
C LYS A 210 -10.40 -12.72 22.98
N ASP A 211 -9.96 -13.28 21.86
CA ASP A 211 -8.94 -12.67 21.00
C ASP A 211 -9.42 -11.31 20.47
N ARG A 212 -8.56 -10.29 20.58
CA ARG A 212 -8.82 -8.93 20.08
C ARG A 212 -7.66 -8.32 19.32
N LEU A 213 -6.49 -8.96 19.26
CA LEU A 213 -5.37 -8.51 18.46
C LEU A 213 -5.13 -9.54 17.36
N PHE A 214 -5.22 -9.10 16.11
CA PHE A 214 -5.06 -9.93 14.93
C PHE A 214 -3.98 -9.34 14.02
N GLY A 215 -3.30 -10.18 13.25
CA GLY A 215 -2.26 -9.72 12.34
C GLY A 215 -1.72 -10.86 11.49
N LEU A 216 -0.58 -10.61 10.86
CA LEU A 216 0.12 -11.60 10.05
C LEU A 216 0.80 -12.68 10.92
N PRO A 217 1.25 -13.80 10.34
CA PRO A 217 1.97 -14.82 11.10
C PRO A 217 3.36 -14.34 11.55
N GLY A 218 3.51 -14.07 12.85
CA GLY A 218 4.80 -13.96 13.54
C GLY A 218 5.75 -12.92 12.95
N ALA A 219 6.83 -13.37 12.31
CA ALA A 219 7.90 -12.51 11.79
C ALA A 219 7.52 -11.71 10.53
N ILE A 220 6.40 -12.01 9.90
CA ILE A 220 5.90 -11.25 8.75
C ILE A 220 4.99 -10.15 9.29
N LEU A 221 5.28 -8.88 8.96
CA LEU A 221 4.50 -7.73 9.41
C LEU A 221 3.88 -6.91 8.27
N GLU A 222 4.15 -7.23 7.00
CA GLU A 222 3.65 -6.46 5.85
C GLU A 222 2.95 -7.33 4.80
N GLY A 223 2.00 -6.72 4.09
CA GLY A 223 1.30 -7.30 2.94
C GLY A 223 0.16 -8.25 3.31
N THR A 224 -1.07 -7.72 3.42
CA THR A 224 -2.31 -8.51 3.57
C THR A 224 -2.70 -9.21 2.26
N GLY A 225 -2.10 -8.78 1.15
CA GLY A 225 -2.18 -9.42 -0.17
C GLY A 225 -3.02 -8.66 -1.18
N MET A 226 -3.68 -7.57 -0.80
CA MET A 226 -4.42 -6.72 -1.73
C MET A 226 -3.48 -5.89 -2.60
N SER A 227 -2.37 -5.40 -2.02
CA SER A 227 -1.30 -4.69 -2.75
C SER A 227 -0.72 -5.53 -3.89
N ASN A 228 -0.71 -6.86 -3.72
CA ASN A 228 -0.38 -7.80 -4.78
C ASN A 228 -1.58 -8.14 -5.67
N LEU A 229 -2.76 -8.36 -5.10
CA LEU A 229 -3.93 -8.81 -5.87
C LEU A 229 -4.39 -7.75 -6.89
N ILE A 230 -4.58 -6.51 -6.44
CA ILE A 230 -5.22 -5.47 -7.25
C ILE A 230 -4.45 -5.17 -8.54
N PRO A 231 -3.11 -4.93 -8.51
CA PRO A 231 -2.37 -4.65 -9.74
C PRO A 231 -2.32 -5.82 -10.72
N ASN A 232 -2.56 -7.05 -10.25
CA ASN A 232 -2.49 -8.28 -11.02
C ASN A 232 -3.81 -8.64 -11.73
N THR A 233 -4.35 -7.73 -12.54
CA THR A 233 -5.69 -7.88 -13.16
C THR A 233 -5.85 -9.10 -14.07
N ALA A 234 -4.76 -9.67 -14.57
CA ALA A 234 -4.80 -10.93 -15.33
C ALA A 234 -5.12 -12.16 -14.46
N ASP A 235 -4.95 -12.05 -13.14
CA ASP A 235 -5.06 -13.17 -12.20
C ASP A 235 -6.40 -13.16 -11.43
N TRP A 236 -7.31 -12.22 -11.72
CA TRP A 236 -8.61 -12.15 -11.04
C TRP A 236 -9.77 -11.77 -11.97
N ASN A 237 -11.00 -12.15 -11.56
CA ASN A 237 -12.24 -11.88 -12.27
C ASN A 237 -12.99 -10.71 -11.58
N ILE A 238 -13.43 -9.74 -12.38
CA ILE A 238 -14.21 -8.56 -11.94
C ILE A 238 -15.42 -8.96 -11.10
N GLU A 239 -16.13 -10.03 -11.47
CA GLU A 239 -17.35 -10.48 -10.77
C GLU A 239 -17.08 -11.06 -9.38
N THR A 240 -15.84 -11.50 -9.11
CA THR A 240 -15.49 -12.22 -7.87
C THR A 240 -14.33 -11.59 -7.11
N ILE A 241 -13.91 -10.37 -7.47
CA ILE A 241 -12.72 -9.73 -6.90
C ILE A 241 -12.85 -9.47 -5.40
N ASN A 242 -14.04 -9.11 -4.94
CA ASN A 242 -14.29 -8.82 -3.53
C ASN A 242 -14.25 -10.10 -2.69
N GLU A 243 -14.88 -11.19 -3.14
CA GLU A 243 -14.83 -12.49 -2.48
C GLU A 243 -13.39 -13.04 -2.46
N THR A 244 -12.69 -12.95 -3.59
CA THR A 244 -11.29 -13.39 -3.71
C THR A 244 -10.39 -12.57 -2.78
N GLY A 245 -10.57 -11.25 -2.74
CA GLY A 245 -9.84 -10.34 -1.87
C GLY A 245 -10.11 -10.65 -0.40
N ALA A 246 -11.37 -10.85 -0.01
CA ALA A 246 -11.73 -11.22 1.35
C ALA A 246 -11.09 -12.55 1.77
N ASP A 247 -11.09 -13.56 0.90
CA ASP A 247 -10.46 -14.86 1.19
C ASP A 247 -8.94 -14.74 1.36
N ILE A 248 -8.26 -13.99 0.49
CA ILE A 248 -6.82 -13.73 0.58
C ILE A 248 -6.49 -12.98 1.89
N TYR A 249 -7.20 -11.89 2.16
CA TYR A 249 -7.02 -11.08 3.36
C TYR A 249 -7.21 -11.93 4.63
N LEU A 250 -8.31 -12.68 4.73
CA LEU A 250 -8.59 -13.53 5.88
C LEU A 250 -7.56 -14.66 6.03
N ASN A 251 -7.02 -15.20 4.95
CA ASN A 251 -5.97 -16.22 5.03
C ASN A 251 -4.64 -15.66 5.57
N LYS A 252 -4.36 -14.38 5.33
CA LYS A 252 -3.13 -13.73 5.79
C LYS A 252 -3.23 -13.14 7.20
N VAL A 253 -4.31 -12.43 7.51
CA VAL A 253 -4.41 -11.55 8.70
C VAL A 253 -5.09 -12.22 9.90
N SER A 254 -5.68 -13.41 9.73
CA SER A 254 -6.42 -14.04 10.83
C SER A 254 -5.57 -14.80 11.84
N PHE A 255 -4.43 -14.24 12.27
CA PHE A 255 -3.64 -14.80 13.36
C PHE A 255 -3.86 -13.96 14.61
N ALA A 256 -4.31 -14.58 15.70
CA ALA A 256 -4.44 -13.89 16.98
C ALA A 256 -3.08 -13.76 17.65
N TRP A 257 -2.78 -12.56 18.13
CA TRP A 257 -1.56 -12.23 18.87
C TRP A 257 -1.89 -12.13 20.36
N ASN A 258 -1.29 -13.03 21.14
CA ASN A 258 -1.51 -13.18 22.57
C ASN A 258 -0.19 -13.25 23.33
N MET A 259 -0.28 -13.43 24.66
CA MET A 259 0.87 -13.71 25.51
C MET A 259 0.69 -14.99 26.31
N ASP A 260 1.78 -15.72 26.49
CA ASP A 260 1.87 -16.83 27.43
C ASP A 260 2.01 -16.35 28.88
N GLU A 261 1.98 -17.28 29.84
CA GLU A 261 2.14 -16.97 31.29
C GLU A 261 3.50 -16.34 31.63
N LYS A 262 4.48 -16.42 30.73
CA LYS A 262 5.83 -15.84 30.86
C LYS A 262 5.97 -14.54 30.05
N ASN A 263 4.87 -13.98 29.55
CA ASN A 263 4.82 -12.80 28.69
C ASN A 263 5.55 -12.97 27.35
N ASN A 264 5.68 -14.18 26.82
CA ASN A 264 6.16 -14.37 25.45
C ASN A 264 5.00 -14.21 24.47
N ILE A 265 5.26 -13.57 23.33
CA ILE A 265 4.27 -13.43 22.27
C ILE A 265 3.94 -14.81 21.71
N ILE A 266 2.65 -15.15 21.68
CA ILE A 266 2.11 -16.33 21.00
C ILE A 266 1.26 -15.83 19.84
N VAL A 267 1.51 -16.36 18.64
CA VAL A 267 0.71 -16.10 17.44
C VAL A 267 0.05 -17.39 17.00
N THR A 268 -1.28 -17.42 16.95
CA THR A 268 -2.07 -18.62 16.58
C THR A 268 -3.06 -18.33 15.47
N PRO A 269 -3.26 -19.24 14.50
CA PRO A 269 -4.30 -19.07 13.49
C PRO A 269 -5.68 -19.11 14.15
N GLN A 270 -6.49 -18.07 13.92
CA GLN A 270 -7.82 -17.88 14.51
C GLN A 270 -8.83 -17.35 13.47
N LYS A 271 -8.86 -17.97 12.29
CA LYS A 271 -9.70 -17.55 11.15
C LYS A 271 -11.18 -17.42 11.48
N GLU A 272 -11.78 -18.42 12.12
CA GLU A 272 -13.21 -18.36 12.44
C GLU A 272 -13.54 -17.34 13.52
N ALA A 273 -12.63 -17.12 14.47
CA ALA A 273 -12.81 -16.06 15.48
C ALA A 273 -12.76 -14.67 14.83
N TYR A 274 -11.79 -14.44 13.95
CA TYR A 274 -11.66 -13.17 13.24
C TYR A 274 -12.86 -12.90 12.32
N LYS A 275 -13.32 -13.89 11.56
CA LYS A 275 -14.55 -13.79 10.75
C LYS A 275 -15.77 -13.45 11.59
N THR A 276 -15.91 -14.06 12.78
CA THR A 276 -17.05 -13.79 13.68
C THR A 276 -17.04 -12.35 14.21
N LEU A 277 -15.86 -11.79 14.49
CA LEU A 277 -15.74 -10.38 14.89
C LEU A 277 -16.03 -9.44 13.71
N LEU A 278 -15.47 -9.73 12.52
CA LEU A 278 -15.70 -8.93 11.31
C LEU A 278 -17.16 -8.94 10.86
N SER A 279 -17.89 -10.04 11.01
CA SER A 279 -19.33 -10.09 10.67
C SER A 279 -20.22 -9.30 11.65
N ARG A 280 -19.63 -8.67 12.66
CA ARG A 280 -20.32 -7.97 13.76
C ARG A 280 -19.73 -6.59 14.06
N VAL A 281 -18.76 -6.13 13.27
CA VAL A 281 -18.14 -4.82 13.50
C VAL A 281 -19.13 -3.72 13.12
N ASP A 282 -19.21 -2.70 13.96
CA ASP A 282 -20.08 -1.55 13.77
C ASP A 282 -19.31 -0.35 13.17
N LEU A 283 -18.02 -0.20 13.48
CA LEU A 283 -17.17 0.87 12.96
C LEU A 283 -15.71 0.42 12.80
N ILE A 284 -15.09 0.70 11.65
CA ILE A 284 -13.66 0.50 11.37
C ILE A 284 -12.95 1.85 11.28
N THR A 285 -11.84 2.03 12.01
CA THR A 285 -11.11 3.30 12.02
C THR A 285 -9.58 3.16 11.92
N GLN A 286 -8.95 4.20 11.37
CA GLN A 286 -7.51 4.36 11.29
C GLN A 286 -7.14 5.85 11.29
N ASN A 287 -5.99 6.18 11.88
CA ASN A 287 -5.45 7.54 11.91
C ASN A 287 -4.65 7.88 10.64
N LEU A 288 -4.72 9.15 10.24
CA LEU A 288 -3.83 9.78 9.26
C LEU A 288 -2.92 10.75 10.02
N ASP A 289 -1.66 10.35 10.20
CA ASP A 289 -0.69 11.05 11.06
C ASP A 289 0.30 11.92 10.31
N SER A 290 0.32 11.85 8.97
CA SER A 290 1.31 12.53 8.14
C SER A 290 0.72 13.05 6.82
N THR A 291 1.50 13.81 6.06
CA THR A 291 1.10 14.22 4.70
C THR A 291 0.94 13.02 3.75
N TRP A 292 1.48 11.86 4.12
CA TRP A 292 1.29 10.58 3.44
C TRP A 292 -0.14 10.06 3.71
N GLY A 293 -1.02 10.26 2.73
CA GLY A 293 -2.45 9.90 2.78
C GLY A 293 -2.79 8.59 2.07
N VAL A 294 -4.10 8.32 1.97
CA VAL A 294 -4.71 7.11 1.41
C VAL A 294 -4.27 6.82 -0.02
N LEU A 295 -4.02 7.85 -0.83
CA LEU A 295 -3.56 7.64 -2.21
C LEU A 295 -2.04 7.54 -2.35
N ASP A 296 -1.28 7.94 -1.33
CA ASP A 296 0.18 7.95 -1.41
C ASP A 296 0.79 6.57 -1.06
N SER A 297 0.05 5.67 -0.38
CA SER A 297 0.47 4.30 -0.08
C SER A 297 -0.65 3.31 -0.38
N ASP A 298 -0.29 2.15 -0.94
CA ASP A 298 -1.19 1.02 -1.12
C ASP A 298 -1.59 0.35 0.20
N ASP A 299 -0.79 0.52 1.26
CA ASP A 299 -1.05 -0.05 2.58
C ASP A 299 -2.44 0.30 3.14
N TYR A 300 -2.99 1.48 2.79
CA TYR A 300 -4.32 1.86 3.25
C TYR A 300 -5.41 0.96 2.68
N TYR A 301 -5.41 0.69 1.37
CA TYR A 301 -6.38 -0.26 0.83
C TYR A 301 -5.98 -1.72 1.13
N ASP A 302 -4.70 -2.00 1.36
CA ASP A 302 -4.23 -3.32 1.77
C ASP A 302 -4.76 -3.71 3.16
N TRP A 303 -4.61 -2.82 4.15
CA TRP A 303 -5.02 -3.08 5.52
C TRP A 303 -6.46 -2.66 5.81
N PHE A 304 -6.79 -1.38 5.64
CA PHE A 304 -8.13 -0.87 5.91
C PHE A 304 -9.11 -1.40 4.87
N GLY A 305 -8.80 -1.22 3.58
CA GLY A 305 -9.66 -1.68 2.49
C GLY A 305 -9.88 -3.19 2.55
N GLY A 306 -8.82 -3.98 2.77
CA GLY A 306 -8.91 -5.43 2.93
C GLY A 306 -9.82 -5.86 4.09
N MET A 307 -9.69 -5.22 5.25
CA MET A 307 -10.57 -5.46 6.41
C MET A 307 -12.02 -5.10 6.10
N PHE A 308 -12.24 -3.92 5.51
CA PHE A 308 -13.57 -3.41 5.20
C PHE A 308 -14.27 -4.29 4.16
N ASN A 309 -13.56 -4.67 3.09
CA ASN A 309 -14.05 -5.62 2.11
C ASN A 309 -14.41 -6.97 2.75
N ALA A 310 -13.54 -7.53 3.60
CA ALA A 310 -13.82 -8.79 4.28
C ALA A 310 -15.06 -8.71 5.20
N ALA A 311 -15.24 -7.60 5.93
CA ALA A 311 -16.44 -7.37 6.74
C ALA A 311 -17.71 -7.33 5.88
N ARG A 312 -17.68 -6.60 4.74
CA ARG A 312 -18.80 -6.52 3.78
C ARG A 312 -19.16 -7.87 3.18
N VAL A 313 -18.17 -8.64 2.73
CA VAL A 313 -18.37 -10.01 2.19
C VAL A 313 -18.97 -10.95 3.24
N LEU A 314 -18.63 -10.78 4.52
CA LEU A 314 -19.20 -11.54 5.64
C LEU A 314 -20.61 -11.04 6.06
N GLY A 315 -21.14 -10.01 5.42
CA GLY A 315 -22.49 -9.48 5.63
C GLY A 315 -22.59 -8.35 6.66
N ALA A 316 -21.47 -7.85 7.18
CA ALA A 316 -21.47 -6.63 7.99
C ALA A 316 -21.50 -5.39 7.09
N ASN A 317 -21.98 -4.26 7.63
CA ASN A 317 -21.92 -2.96 6.96
C ASN A 317 -21.43 -1.91 7.96
N PRO A 318 -20.16 -1.99 8.40
CA PRO A 318 -19.63 -1.08 9.40
C PRO A 318 -19.51 0.34 8.84
N ASP A 319 -19.71 1.32 9.71
CA ASP A 319 -19.25 2.67 9.46
C ASP A 319 -17.72 2.68 9.32
N THR A 320 -17.20 3.69 8.65
CA THR A 320 -15.76 3.85 8.45
C THR A 320 -15.31 5.23 8.90
N ALA A 321 -14.09 5.32 9.41
CA ALA A 321 -13.52 6.60 9.82
C ALA A 321 -12.00 6.64 9.63
N PHE A 322 -11.53 7.49 8.71
CA PHE A 322 -10.18 8.01 8.74
C PHE A 322 -10.14 9.27 9.59
N VAL A 323 -9.31 9.29 10.62
CA VAL A 323 -9.14 10.46 11.49
C VAL A 323 -7.84 11.19 11.13
N ASP A 324 -7.97 12.39 10.58
CA ASP A 324 -6.84 13.30 10.36
C ASP A 324 -6.39 13.89 11.70
N ILE A 325 -5.28 13.36 12.20
CA ILE A 325 -4.74 13.76 13.50
C ILE A 325 -3.65 14.83 13.38
N ARG A 326 -3.23 15.22 12.18
CA ARG A 326 -2.12 16.18 11.97
C ARG A 326 -2.31 17.52 12.65
N ASN A 327 -3.55 17.97 12.77
CA ASN A 327 -3.89 19.17 13.51
C ASN A 327 -4.41 18.82 14.91
N GLN A 328 -3.53 18.85 15.91
CA GLN A 328 -3.86 18.55 17.31
C GLN A 328 -4.92 19.48 17.93
N ASN A 329 -5.19 20.63 17.30
CA ASN A 329 -6.23 21.57 17.72
C ASN A 329 -7.59 21.28 17.09
N ASN A 330 -7.64 20.51 16.00
CA ASN A 330 -8.85 20.22 15.25
C ASN A 330 -8.73 18.89 14.50
N TYR A 331 -9.12 17.81 15.18
CA TYR A 331 -9.22 16.48 14.57
C TYR A 331 -10.42 16.42 13.63
N ILE A 332 -10.24 15.80 12.47
CA ILE A 332 -11.29 15.66 11.47
C ILE A 332 -11.47 14.18 11.17
N SER A 333 -12.68 13.67 11.38
CA SER A 333 -13.07 12.33 10.94
C SER A 333 -13.77 12.42 9.59
N ARG A 334 -13.41 11.54 8.65
CA ARG A 334 -14.11 11.34 7.38
C ARG A 334 -14.41 9.87 7.18
N SER A 335 -15.54 9.55 6.55
CA SER A 335 -15.76 8.19 6.08
C SER A 335 -14.73 7.78 5.03
N TYR A 336 -14.66 6.48 4.73
CA TYR A 336 -13.76 5.93 3.72
C TYR A 336 -13.94 6.63 2.36
N GLY A 337 -15.18 6.70 1.87
CA GLY A 337 -15.53 7.42 0.64
C GLY A 337 -15.25 8.92 0.72
N GLU A 338 -15.57 9.59 1.83
CA GLU A 338 -15.29 11.03 1.99
C GLU A 338 -13.80 11.34 1.95
N GLN A 339 -12.96 10.51 2.58
CA GLN A 339 -11.51 10.67 2.55
C GLN A 339 -10.94 10.40 1.16
N LEU A 340 -11.42 9.35 0.48
CA LEU A 340 -11.05 9.07 -0.91
C LEU A 340 -11.34 10.27 -1.82
N ILE A 341 -12.57 10.79 -1.78
CA ILE A 341 -12.95 11.94 -2.61
C ILE A 341 -12.17 13.20 -2.24
N PHE A 342 -11.87 13.43 -0.96
CA PHE A 342 -11.01 14.52 -0.52
C PHE A 342 -9.61 14.43 -1.15
N GLU A 343 -9.00 13.24 -1.18
CA GLU A 343 -7.67 13.06 -1.77
C GLU A 343 -7.68 13.13 -3.29
N VAL A 344 -8.66 12.54 -3.96
CA VAL A 344 -8.81 12.66 -5.42
C VAL A 344 -8.90 14.14 -5.82
N ARG A 345 -9.71 14.94 -5.10
CA ARG A 345 -9.88 16.37 -5.38
C ARG A 345 -8.67 17.22 -5.04
N SER A 346 -7.98 16.91 -3.95
CA SER A 346 -6.82 17.70 -3.51
C SER A 346 -5.54 17.36 -4.28
N LYS A 347 -5.48 16.16 -4.88
CA LYS A 347 -4.32 15.65 -5.63
C LYS A 347 -4.66 15.39 -7.09
N LEU A 348 -5.29 14.27 -7.41
CA LEU A 348 -5.41 13.75 -8.78
C LEU A 348 -6.15 14.68 -9.75
N THR A 349 -7.14 15.45 -9.29
CA THR A 349 -7.84 16.44 -10.15
C THR A 349 -7.40 17.88 -9.92
N ASN A 350 -6.37 18.10 -9.10
CA ASN A 350 -5.88 19.44 -8.78
C ASN A 350 -4.70 19.84 -9.67
N PRO A 351 -4.85 20.83 -10.58
CA PRO A 351 -3.76 21.27 -11.46
C PRO A 351 -2.52 21.73 -10.69
N LYS A 352 -2.68 22.37 -9.53
CA LYS A 352 -1.52 22.77 -8.72
C LYS A 352 -0.68 21.58 -8.22
N TYR A 353 -1.28 20.40 -8.15
CA TYR A 353 -0.63 19.18 -7.74
C TYR A 353 -0.09 18.42 -8.96
N TYR A 354 -0.93 18.12 -9.94
CA TYR A 354 -0.49 17.29 -11.06
C TYR A 354 0.43 18.03 -12.05
N ASP A 355 0.32 19.37 -12.22
CA ASP A 355 1.16 20.12 -13.17
C ASP A 355 2.65 19.95 -12.82
N VAL A 356 3.00 20.06 -11.52
CA VAL A 356 4.39 19.90 -11.06
C VAL A 356 4.90 18.46 -11.16
N LEU A 357 4.00 17.48 -11.12
CA LEU A 357 4.36 16.06 -11.27
C LEU A 357 4.60 15.72 -12.74
N PHE A 358 3.73 16.20 -13.63
CA PHE A 358 3.81 15.92 -15.06
C PHE A 358 5.06 16.50 -15.73
N ASP A 359 5.67 17.54 -15.14
CA ASP A 359 6.93 18.12 -15.61
C ASP A 359 8.14 17.18 -15.51
N THR A 360 8.04 16.05 -14.79
CA THR A 360 9.14 15.10 -14.61
C THR A 360 8.70 13.65 -14.82
N ASP A 361 9.66 12.80 -15.20
CA ASP A 361 9.43 11.35 -15.32
C ASP A 361 9.02 10.74 -13.98
N ALA A 362 9.77 11.04 -12.91
CA ALA A 362 9.50 10.52 -11.57
C ALA A 362 8.14 10.98 -11.03
N GLY A 363 7.81 12.27 -11.19
CA GLY A 363 6.51 12.81 -10.77
C GLY A 363 5.35 12.21 -11.56
N SER A 364 5.51 11.99 -12.87
CA SER A 364 4.50 11.33 -13.69
C SER A 364 4.28 9.88 -13.22
N LEU A 365 5.34 9.12 -12.95
CA LEU A 365 5.22 7.76 -12.42
C LEU A 365 4.55 7.74 -11.04
N ASP A 366 4.88 8.70 -10.16
CA ASP A 366 4.22 8.87 -8.86
C ASP A 366 2.71 9.15 -9.01
N TYR A 367 2.31 9.99 -9.96
CA TYR A 367 0.90 10.22 -10.27
C TYR A 367 0.18 8.92 -10.70
N ALA A 368 0.80 8.11 -11.55
CA ALA A 368 0.22 6.83 -11.97
C ALA A 368 0.06 5.84 -10.80
N THR A 369 1.04 5.79 -9.88
CA THR A 369 0.92 5.00 -8.64
C THR A 369 -0.27 5.47 -7.80
N LYS A 370 -0.53 6.78 -7.71
CA LYS A 370 -1.69 7.32 -6.98
C LYS A 370 -3.03 6.97 -7.65
N VAL A 371 -3.06 6.94 -8.98
CA VAL A 371 -4.23 6.43 -9.73
C VAL A 371 -4.45 4.94 -9.43
N GLN A 372 -3.39 4.12 -9.39
CA GLN A 372 -3.48 2.72 -9.00
C GLN A 372 -4.02 2.56 -7.56
N ASN A 373 -3.50 3.34 -6.61
CA ASN A 373 -3.95 3.30 -5.22
C ASN A 373 -5.41 3.75 -5.09
N MET A 374 -5.84 4.73 -5.88
CA MET A 374 -7.26 5.12 -5.99
C MET A 374 -8.13 3.93 -6.45
N VAL A 375 -7.69 3.19 -7.47
CA VAL A 375 -8.41 1.97 -7.93
C VAL A 375 -8.48 0.92 -6.82
N GLY A 376 -7.37 0.60 -6.16
CA GLY A 376 -7.38 -0.35 -5.03
C GLY A 376 -8.31 0.09 -3.91
N THR A 377 -8.31 1.40 -3.61
CA THR A 377 -9.19 2.00 -2.61
C THR A 377 -10.66 1.88 -3.02
N LEU A 378 -11.01 2.15 -4.28
CA LEU A 378 -12.37 2.01 -4.81
C LEU A 378 -12.87 0.56 -4.73
N ILE A 379 -12.08 -0.40 -5.23
CA ILE A 379 -12.46 -1.82 -5.27
C ILE A 379 -12.63 -2.36 -3.85
N MET A 380 -11.62 -2.21 -2.99
CA MET A 380 -11.66 -2.73 -1.62
C MET A 380 -12.63 -1.95 -0.71
N GLY A 381 -12.88 -0.68 -1.02
CA GLY A 381 -13.91 0.13 -0.38
C GLY A 381 -15.33 -0.26 -0.76
N GLY A 382 -15.53 -0.84 -1.95
CA GLY A 382 -16.88 -0.94 -2.53
C GLY A 382 -17.47 0.42 -2.87
N GLU A 383 -16.60 1.39 -3.18
CA GLU A 383 -16.96 2.77 -3.50
C GLU A 383 -17.10 2.96 -5.02
N SER A 384 -17.81 4.00 -5.42
CA SER A 384 -17.96 4.38 -6.84
C SER A 384 -17.44 5.78 -7.12
N LEU A 385 -16.98 5.97 -8.35
CA LEU A 385 -16.54 7.26 -8.84
C LEU A 385 -17.70 7.92 -9.58
N ASN A 386 -18.21 9.01 -9.03
CA ASN A 386 -19.26 9.75 -9.73
C ASN A 386 -18.75 10.29 -11.08
N THR A 387 -19.67 10.47 -12.03
CA THR A 387 -19.36 10.88 -13.41
C THR A 387 -18.56 12.18 -13.47
N GLU A 388 -18.85 13.16 -12.61
CA GLU A 388 -18.15 14.44 -12.61
C GLU A 388 -16.65 14.27 -12.28
N ILE A 389 -16.33 13.54 -11.23
CA ILE A 389 -14.95 13.34 -10.80
C ILE A 389 -14.21 12.43 -11.80
N GLY A 390 -14.87 11.39 -12.33
CA GLY A 390 -14.25 10.57 -13.37
C GLY A 390 -13.95 11.33 -14.66
N ASN A 391 -14.81 12.29 -15.04
CA ASN A 391 -14.53 13.18 -16.16
C ASN A 391 -13.36 14.12 -15.86
N GLN A 392 -13.28 14.69 -14.65
CA GLN A 392 -12.13 15.53 -14.24
C GLN A 392 -10.81 14.76 -14.24
N LEU A 393 -10.82 13.51 -13.80
CA LEU A 393 -9.65 12.62 -13.87
C LEU A 393 -9.26 12.36 -15.32
N THR A 394 -10.24 12.07 -16.17
CA THR A 394 -10.01 11.88 -17.61
C THR A 394 -9.40 13.13 -18.25
N ASP A 395 -9.90 14.32 -17.92
CA ASP A 395 -9.36 15.59 -18.40
C ASP A 395 -7.89 15.79 -17.95
N ALA A 396 -7.57 15.48 -16.70
CA ALA A 396 -6.19 15.52 -16.19
C ALA A 396 -5.28 14.53 -16.93
N LEU A 397 -5.76 13.32 -17.24
CA LEU A 397 -5.01 12.34 -18.04
C LEU A 397 -4.82 12.82 -19.47
N PHE A 398 -5.82 13.45 -20.09
CA PHE A 398 -5.67 14.01 -21.43
C PHE A 398 -4.67 15.17 -21.46
N GLN A 399 -4.62 15.98 -20.40
CA GLN A 399 -3.56 16.98 -20.23
C GLN A 399 -2.19 16.31 -20.12
N GLN A 400 -2.07 15.22 -19.36
CA GLN A 400 -0.84 14.45 -19.26
C GLN A 400 -0.37 13.93 -20.62
N VAL A 401 -1.28 13.31 -21.40
CA VAL A 401 -0.99 12.77 -22.73
C VAL A 401 -0.41 13.85 -23.66
N ASN A 402 -0.95 15.07 -23.61
CA ASN A 402 -0.44 16.19 -24.43
C ASN A 402 0.97 16.64 -24.04
N GLY A 403 1.40 16.35 -22.81
CA GLY A 403 2.71 16.71 -22.27
C GLY A 403 3.76 15.60 -22.33
N VAL A 404 3.43 14.42 -22.86
CA VAL A 404 4.35 13.28 -22.92
C VAL A 404 5.56 13.60 -23.80
N GLY A 405 6.74 13.61 -23.20
CA GLY A 405 8.03 13.79 -23.85
C GLY A 405 9.00 12.61 -23.70
N SER A 406 8.65 11.61 -22.88
CA SER A 406 9.50 10.44 -22.58
C SER A 406 8.70 9.13 -22.55
N THR A 407 9.41 8.00 -22.59
CA THR A 407 8.79 6.68 -22.41
C THR A 407 8.25 6.47 -20.98
N ALA A 408 8.84 7.11 -19.98
CA ALA A 408 8.36 7.04 -18.59
C ALA A 408 7.02 7.79 -18.44
N GLN A 409 6.92 9.00 -18.98
CA GLN A 409 5.67 9.77 -19.03
C GLN A 409 4.59 9.06 -19.83
N ALA A 410 4.95 8.47 -20.99
CA ALA A 410 4.04 7.65 -21.78
C ALA A 410 3.54 6.44 -20.99
N SER A 411 4.42 5.77 -20.24
CA SER A 411 4.07 4.62 -19.40
C SER A 411 3.13 4.99 -18.27
N SER A 412 3.36 6.13 -17.62
CA SER A 412 2.46 6.68 -16.60
C SER A 412 1.07 6.96 -17.18
N ALA A 413 0.99 7.65 -18.31
CA ALA A 413 -0.28 7.99 -18.95
C ALA A 413 -1.04 6.74 -19.42
N MET A 414 -0.36 5.79 -20.09
CA MET A 414 -0.97 4.53 -20.50
C MET A 414 -1.48 3.71 -19.30
N SER A 415 -0.68 3.59 -18.23
CA SER A 415 -1.10 2.89 -17.00
C SER A 415 -2.33 3.53 -16.37
N SER A 416 -2.35 4.86 -16.25
CA SER A 416 -3.48 5.58 -15.68
C SER A 416 -4.75 5.47 -16.54
N ILE A 417 -4.62 5.50 -17.87
CA ILE A 417 -5.74 5.26 -18.79
C ILE A 417 -6.29 3.85 -18.64
N ALA A 418 -5.41 2.84 -18.55
CA ALA A 418 -5.82 1.46 -18.33
C ALA A 418 -6.64 1.33 -17.05
N TRP A 419 -6.21 1.96 -15.96
CA TRP A 419 -6.96 2.00 -14.71
C TRP A 419 -8.34 2.64 -14.84
N MET A 420 -8.46 3.78 -15.50
CA MET A 420 -9.78 4.40 -15.76
C MET A 420 -10.68 3.49 -16.60
N TYR A 421 -10.12 2.77 -17.57
CA TYR A 421 -10.87 1.79 -18.35
C TYR A 421 -11.35 0.61 -17.50
N TYR A 422 -10.53 0.09 -16.57
CA TYR A 422 -10.98 -0.93 -15.61
C TYR A 422 -12.13 -0.42 -14.75
N LEU A 423 -12.06 0.81 -14.24
CA LEU A 423 -13.16 1.38 -13.46
C LEU A 423 -14.47 1.45 -14.25
N TYR A 424 -14.38 1.79 -15.55
CA TYR A 424 -15.52 1.74 -16.46
C TYR A 424 -16.04 0.30 -16.66
N ASP A 425 -15.16 -0.65 -16.99
CA ASP A 425 -15.51 -2.06 -17.26
C ASP A 425 -16.11 -2.75 -16.02
N MET A 426 -15.68 -2.35 -14.82
CA MET A 426 -16.22 -2.80 -13.55
C MET A 426 -17.53 -2.11 -13.15
N GLY A 427 -17.97 -1.09 -13.88
CA GLY A 427 -19.13 -0.27 -13.51
C GLY A 427 -18.93 0.61 -12.26
N ILE A 428 -17.67 0.78 -11.82
CA ILE A 428 -17.30 1.67 -10.71
C ILE A 428 -17.37 3.14 -11.16
N TRP A 429 -17.16 3.40 -12.44
CA TRP A 429 -17.29 4.72 -13.06
C TRP A 429 -18.20 4.65 -14.30
N GLU A 430 -19.22 5.50 -14.33
CA GLU A 430 -20.05 5.70 -15.53
C GLU A 430 -19.43 6.73 -16.47
N ALA A 431 -19.07 6.30 -17.67
CA ALA A 431 -18.50 7.13 -18.73
C ALA A 431 -19.34 7.02 -20.01
N ASP A 432 -19.41 8.11 -20.78
CA ASP A 432 -20.05 8.07 -22.10
C ASP A 432 -19.16 7.37 -23.14
N ALA A 433 -19.78 6.86 -24.21
CA ALA A 433 -19.08 6.10 -25.23
C ALA A 433 -17.97 6.89 -25.95
N ALA A 434 -18.09 8.21 -26.07
CA ALA A 434 -17.07 9.04 -26.71
C ALA A 434 -15.83 9.13 -25.82
N THR A 435 -16.02 9.35 -24.52
CA THR A 435 -14.94 9.36 -23.52
C THR A 435 -14.20 8.03 -23.48
N VAL A 436 -14.92 6.91 -23.45
CA VAL A 436 -14.32 5.55 -23.47
C VAL A 436 -13.54 5.31 -24.76
N SER A 437 -14.09 5.71 -25.92
CA SER A 437 -13.41 5.59 -27.21
C SER A 437 -12.14 6.45 -27.26
N GLU A 438 -12.17 7.64 -26.69
CA GLU A 438 -11.03 8.54 -26.67
C GLU A 438 -9.90 8.04 -25.74
N LEU A 439 -10.24 7.48 -24.58
CA LEU A 439 -9.27 6.76 -23.73
C LEU A 439 -8.57 5.64 -24.50
N ALA A 440 -9.35 4.79 -25.19
CA ALA A 440 -8.82 3.70 -26.01
C ALA A 440 -7.94 4.20 -27.16
N ASN A 441 -8.35 5.26 -27.85
CA ASN A 441 -7.58 5.87 -28.93
C ASN A 441 -6.23 6.40 -28.42
N LYS A 442 -6.22 7.19 -27.34
CA LYS A 442 -4.97 7.74 -26.77
C LYS A 442 -4.05 6.64 -26.27
N PHE A 443 -4.59 5.57 -25.67
CA PHE A 443 -3.81 4.40 -25.27
C PHE A 443 -3.08 3.78 -26.47
N ILE A 444 -3.82 3.49 -27.55
CA ILE A 444 -3.28 2.89 -28.77
C ILE A 444 -2.24 3.81 -29.45
N GLU A 445 -2.55 5.10 -29.59
CA GLU A 445 -1.65 6.08 -30.21
C GLU A 445 -0.33 6.19 -29.43
N MET A 446 -0.39 6.27 -28.10
CA MET A 446 0.80 6.27 -27.26
C MET A 446 1.60 4.97 -27.39
N ALA A 447 0.95 3.81 -27.39
CA ALA A 447 1.62 2.53 -27.57
C ALA A 447 2.30 2.42 -28.94
N ILE A 448 1.71 2.99 -30.00
CA ILE A 448 2.32 3.05 -31.33
C ILE A 448 3.56 3.96 -31.33
N GLN A 449 3.47 5.11 -30.65
CA GLN A 449 4.55 6.11 -30.64
C GLN A 449 5.72 5.73 -29.71
N TYR A 450 5.42 5.16 -28.54
CA TYR A 450 6.37 4.96 -27.44
C TYR A 450 6.59 3.49 -27.07
N SER A 451 6.00 2.55 -27.82
CA SER A 451 5.84 1.14 -27.44
C SER A 451 4.87 0.94 -26.27
N VAL A 452 4.45 -0.30 -26.04
CA VAL A 452 3.57 -0.66 -24.91
C VAL A 452 4.25 -0.46 -23.56
N ALA A 453 3.51 0.08 -22.59
CA ALA A 453 3.92 0.13 -21.19
C ALA A 453 3.50 -1.16 -20.49
N CYS A 454 4.38 -2.16 -20.49
CA CYS A 454 4.05 -3.47 -19.96
C CYS A 454 4.08 -3.53 -18.43
N CYS A 455 2.91 -3.77 -17.85
CA CYS A 455 2.65 -4.08 -16.45
C CYS A 455 1.62 -5.21 -16.36
N HIS A 456 1.34 -5.67 -15.15
CA HIS A 456 0.38 -6.74 -14.86
C HIS A 456 -1.07 -6.36 -15.23
N HIS A 457 -1.40 -5.07 -15.24
CA HIS A 457 -2.71 -4.54 -15.63
C HIS A 457 -2.78 -4.06 -17.08
N THR A 458 -1.73 -4.23 -17.88
CA THR A 458 -1.73 -3.84 -19.30
C THR A 458 -1.39 -5.05 -20.17
N CYS A 459 -0.12 -5.27 -20.51
CA CYS A 459 0.30 -6.31 -21.44
C CYS A 459 -0.07 -7.74 -20.99
N LYS A 460 -0.05 -8.00 -19.66
CA LYS A 460 -0.36 -9.35 -19.14
C LYS A 460 -1.86 -9.69 -19.31
N ASN A 461 -2.74 -8.70 -19.34
CA ASN A 461 -4.18 -8.91 -19.43
C ASN A 461 -4.66 -8.77 -20.89
N LEU A 462 -4.71 -9.89 -21.61
CA LEU A 462 -5.11 -9.90 -23.03
C LEU A 462 -6.58 -9.50 -23.25
N ASP A 463 -7.46 -9.78 -22.29
CA ASP A 463 -8.88 -9.36 -22.34
C ASP A 463 -9.02 -7.84 -22.34
N PHE A 464 -8.29 -7.15 -21.47
CA PHE A 464 -8.20 -5.70 -21.48
C PHE A 464 -7.75 -5.16 -22.84
N ASN A 465 -6.72 -5.76 -23.46
CA ASN A 465 -6.22 -5.31 -24.76
C ASN A 465 -7.24 -5.52 -25.88
N MET A 466 -7.98 -6.63 -25.87
CA MET A 466 -9.08 -6.85 -26.82
C MET A 466 -10.18 -5.79 -26.65
N LYS A 467 -10.56 -5.49 -25.41
CA LYS A 467 -11.54 -4.46 -25.07
C LYS A 467 -11.10 -3.07 -25.53
N ILE A 468 -9.83 -2.70 -25.35
CA ILE A 468 -9.27 -1.44 -25.87
C ILE A 468 -9.36 -1.37 -27.41
N ILE A 469 -9.03 -2.45 -28.12
CA ILE A 469 -9.14 -2.49 -29.59
C ILE A 469 -10.59 -2.33 -30.05
N GLN A 470 -11.54 -2.96 -29.35
CA GLN A 470 -12.98 -2.87 -29.64
C GLN A 470 -13.54 -1.48 -29.35
N ALA A 471 -13.15 -0.87 -28.24
CA ALA A 471 -13.58 0.48 -27.84
C ALA A 471 -13.00 1.58 -28.75
N SER A 472 -11.84 1.34 -29.36
CA SER A 472 -11.18 2.34 -30.21
C SER A 472 -11.95 2.61 -31.50
N THR A 473 -11.97 3.88 -31.90
CA THR A 473 -12.52 4.37 -33.18
C THR A 473 -11.44 4.64 -34.23
N LEU A 474 -10.18 4.28 -33.95
CA LEU A 474 -9.07 4.40 -34.90
C LEU A 474 -9.24 3.47 -36.11
N SER A 475 -8.49 3.76 -37.18
CA SER A 475 -8.54 2.95 -38.40
C SER A 475 -8.13 1.50 -38.12
N PRO A 476 -8.65 0.52 -38.89
CA PRO A 476 -8.23 -0.88 -38.79
C PRO A 476 -6.71 -1.06 -38.83
N GLN A 477 -6.01 -0.25 -39.64
CA GLN A 477 -4.54 -0.33 -39.76
C GLN A 477 -3.82 0.11 -38.48
N MET A 478 -4.34 1.12 -37.77
CA MET A 478 -3.77 1.54 -36.48
C MET A 478 -4.01 0.49 -35.40
N LYS A 479 -5.22 -0.10 -35.37
CA LYS A 479 -5.55 -1.22 -34.47
C LYS A 479 -4.66 -2.44 -34.71
N GLU A 480 -4.42 -2.78 -35.98
CA GLU A 480 -3.51 -3.86 -36.35
C GLU A 480 -2.06 -3.55 -35.96
N LEU A 481 -1.57 -2.33 -36.20
CA LEU A 481 -0.22 -1.93 -35.81
C LEU A 481 -0.03 -2.05 -34.29
N TYR A 482 -1.02 -1.61 -33.51
CA TYR A 482 -1.03 -1.81 -32.06
C TYR A 482 -0.98 -3.29 -31.68
N ALA A 483 -1.83 -4.13 -32.27
CA ALA A 483 -1.85 -5.56 -31.99
C ALA A 483 -0.51 -6.25 -32.32
N GLN A 484 0.17 -5.80 -33.38
CA GLN A 484 1.52 -6.28 -33.73
C GLN A 484 2.58 -5.85 -32.72
N ILE A 485 2.56 -4.59 -32.26
CA ILE A 485 3.47 -4.09 -31.23
C ILE A 485 3.27 -4.85 -29.91
N LEU A 486 2.00 -5.05 -29.50
CA LEU A 486 1.66 -5.82 -28.32
C LEU A 486 2.17 -7.27 -28.43
N ALA A 487 1.86 -7.96 -29.53
CA ALA A 487 2.32 -9.32 -29.81
C ALA A 487 3.84 -9.46 -29.75
N GLN A 488 4.57 -8.48 -30.29
CA GLN A 488 6.02 -8.47 -30.22
C GLN A 488 6.53 -8.32 -28.78
N ALA A 489 5.88 -7.49 -27.97
CA ALA A 489 6.26 -7.27 -26.58
C ALA A 489 5.90 -8.45 -25.65
N THR A 490 4.78 -9.13 -25.92
CA THR A 490 4.29 -10.26 -25.12
C THR A 490 4.76 -11.63 -25.63
N LEU A 491 5.39 -11.68 -26.81
CA LEU A 491 5.76 -12.91 -27.51
C LEU A 491 4.54 -13.81 -27.80
N THR A 492 3.40 -13.19 -28.14
CA THR A 492 2.14 -13.87 -28.50
C THR A 492 1.77 -13.58 -29.96
N ASP A 493 0.66 -14.17 -30.43
CA ASP A 493 0.07 -13.78 -31.72
C ASP A 493 -0.66 -12.43 -31.61
N PRO A 494 -0.78 -11.66 -32.72
CA PRO A 494 -1.58 -10.44 -32.75
C PRO A 494 -3.04 -10.71 -32.42
N LEU A 495 -3.61 -9.91 -31.52
CA LEU A 495 -5.02 -10.01 -31.10
C LEU A 495 -6.01 -9.54 -32.20
N TYR A 496 -5.52 -8.80 -33.19
CA TYR A 496 -6.33 -8.21 -34.26
C TYR A 496 -5.55 -8.15 -35.57
N THR A 497 -6.24 -8.45 -36.67
CA THR A 497 -5.77 -8.27 -38.04
C THR A 497 -6.80 -7.45 -38.81
N ALA A 498 -6.38 -6.42 -39.53
CA ALA A 498 -7.32 -5.64 -40.33
C ALA A 498 -7.92 -6.52 -41.44
N PRO A 499 -9.21 -6.36 -41.78
CA PRO A 499 -9.76 -7.02 -42.95
C PRO A 499 -9.01 -6.58 -44.21
N ASP A 500 -8.67 -7.54 -45.07
CA ASP A 500 -8.02 -7.27 -46.35
C ASP A 500 -8.83 -6.22 -47.14
N ALA A 501 -8.15 -5.23 -47.71
CA ALA A 501 -8.78 -4.31 -48.64
C ALA A 501 -9.44 -5.12 -49.78
N PRO A 502 -10.66 -4.79 -50.24
CA PRO A 502 -11.28 -5.52 -51.32
C PRO A 502 -10.36 -5.45 -52.54
N ASP A 503 -9.93 -6.62 -53.00
CA ASP A 503 -9.12 -6.79 -54.19
C ASP A 503 -9.85 -6.11 -55.36
N ASN A 504 -9.25 -5.08 -55.95
CA ASN A 504 -9.71 -4.50 -57.22
C ASN A 504 -9.31 -5.44 -58.38
N GLY A 505 -9.68 -6.71 -58.27
CA GLY A 505 -9.48 -7.76 -59.24
C GLY A 505 -10.82 -8.17 -59.85
N ASN A 506 -11.00 -7.88 -61.14
CA ASN A 506 -12.18 -8.24 -61.93
C ASN A 506 -12.67 -9.68 -61.71
N GLY A 507 -13.92 -9.86 -61.25
CA GLY A 507 -14.61 -11.15 -61.39
C GLY A 507 -15.77 -11.41 -60.43
N GLU A 508 -16.97 -11.03 -60.89
CA GLU A 508 -18.30 -11.53 -60.50
C GLU A 508 -18.83 -11.34 -59.06
N SER A 509 -20.04 -10.76 -59.02
CA SER A 509 -20.83 -10.42 -57.85
C SER A 509 -21.37 -11.67 -57.16
N GLU A 510 -21.10 -11.83 -55.86
CA GLU A 510 -22.09 -12.31 -54.90
C GLU A 510 -22.13 -11.37 -53.71
N THR A 511 -23.33 -10.87 -53.42
CA THR A 511 -23.65 -9.94 -52.34
C THR A 511 -23.61 -10.65 -50.98
N ASN A 512 -22.73 -10.22 -50.08
CA ASN A 512 -22.90 -10.38 -48.63
C ASN A 512 -22.30 -9.16 -47.92
N PRO A 513 -23.10 -8.33 -47.22
CA PRO A 513 -22.58 -7.22 -46.43
C PRO A 513 -22.44 -7.63 -44.97
N THR A 514 -21.26 -8.07 -44.56
CA THR A 514 -20.76 -7.99 -43.17
C THR A 514 -19.25 -8.20 -43.21
N SER A 515 -18.46 -7.13 -43.28
CA SER A 515 -17.05 -7.17 -42.97
C SER A 515 -16.91 -7.25 -41.45
N GLU A 516 -16.98 -8.47 -40.91
CA GLU A 516 -16.76 -8.74 -39.49
C GLU A 516 -15.28 -8.51 -39.17
N GLU A 517 -15.00 -7.70 -38.15
CA GLU A 517 -13.68 -7.59 -37.53
C GLU A 517 -13.26 -8.99 -37.04
N VAL A 518 -12.21 -9.57 -37.62
CA VAL A 518 -11.72 -10.89 -37.23
C VAL A 518 -10.80 -10.73 -36.02
N LEU A 519 -11.38 -10.89 -34.83
CA LEU A 519 -10.60 -11.09 -33.60
C LEU A 519 -9.93 -12.47 -33.66
N VAL A 520 -8.62 -12.53 -33.46
CA VAL A 520 -7.87 -13.79 -33.52
C VAL A 520 -7.72 -14.34 -32.10
N ASN A 521 -8.42 -15.45 -31.83
CA ASN A 521 -8.38 -16.30 -30.62
C ASN A 521 -8.93 -15.75 -29.29
N GLY A 522 -10.11 -16.23 -28.93
CA GLY A 522 -10.56 -16.38 -27.54
C GLY A 522 -10.75 -17.86 -27.21
N THR A 523 -9.69 -18.54 -26.76
CA THR A 523 -9.74 -19.76 -25.93
C THR A 523 -8.34 -20.08 -25.42
N SER A 524 -8.12 -19.94 -24.11
CA SER A 524 -7.09 -20.71 -23.41
C SER A 524 -7.80 -21.73 -22.51
N ASP A 525 -7.73 -22.99 -22.91
CA ASP A 525 -8.04 -24.13 -22.06
C ASP A 525 -7.27 -24.00 -20.74
N SER A 526 -7.99 -24.16 -19.64
CA SER A 526 -7.45 -24.38 -18.32
C SER A 526 -6.57 -25.63 -18.30
N ASN A 527 -5.25 -25.45 -18.26
CA ASN A 527 -4.35 -26.40 -17.63
C ASN A 527 -3.09 -25.69 -17.14
N GLY A 528 -2.89 -25.75 -15.83
CA GLY A 528 -1.76 -25.15 -15.14
C GLY A 528 -0.42 -25.68 -15.65
N GLY A 529 0.41 -24.76 -16.11
CA GLY A 529 1.82 -24.98 -16.40
C GLY A 529 2.56 -23.68 -16.16
N GLN A 530 3.37 -23.62 -15.10
CA GLN A 530 4.31 -22.55 -14.81
C GLN A 530 5.22 -22.32 -16.03
N ALA A 531 5.05 -21.19 -16.71
CA ALA A 531 6.01 -20.65 -17.66
C ALA A 531 6.56 -19.35 -17.06
N GLY A 532 7.66 -19.47 -16.31
CA GLY A 532 8.46 -18.33 -15.88
C GLY A 532 9.27 -17.80 -17.05
N GLY A 533 8.81 -16.71 -17.64
CA GLY A 533 9.60 -15.88 -18.56
C GLY A 533 10.05 -14.61 -17.85
N GLN A 534 11.33 -14.52 -17.51
CA GLN A 534 11.95 -13.27 -17.05
C GLN A 534 11.91 -12.25 -18.19
N THR A 535 11.10 -11.21 -18.05
CA THR A 535 11.21 -9.98 -18.84
C THR A 535 11.82 -8.89 -17.95
N ALA A 536 12.74 -8.12 -18.54
CA ALA A 536 13.56 -7.15 -17.86
C ALA A 536 12.70 -6.06 -17.20
N VAL A 537 12.92 -5.87 -15.91
CA VAL A 537 12.30 -4.85 -15.06
C VAL A 537 12.71 -3.47 -15.59
N GLY A 538 11.73 -2.66 -15.99
CA GLY A 538 11.89 -1.23 -16.13
C GLY A 538 11.95 -0.59 -14.74
N ASP A 539 12.90 0.31 -14.54
CA ASP A 539 13.16 1.01 -13.28
C ASP A 539 11.86 1.55 -12.66
N GLN A 540 11.45 0.94 -11.54
CA GLN A 540 10.56 1.58 -10.59
C GLN A 540 11.34 2.67 -9.84
N PRO A 541 10.77 3.86 -9.60
CA PRO A 541 11.31 4.72 -8.57
C PRO A 541 11.19 3.98 -7.24
N ALA A 542 12.31 3.85 -6.54
CA ALA A 542 12.44 3.11 -5.30
C ALA A 542 11.41 3.58 -4.26
N SER A 543 10.40 2.76 -3.97
CA SER A 543 9.76 2.75 -2.67
C SER A 543 10.79 2.20 -1.67
N SER A 544 11.08 2.96 -0.63
CA SER A 544 12.01 2.64 0.45
C SER A 544 11.84 1.21 0.98
N GLN A 545 12.73 0.30 0.57
CA GLN A 545 12.97 -0.95 1.29
C GLN A 545 14.07 -0.68 2.32
N ASP A 546 13.67 -0.52 3.58
CA ASP A 546 14.62 -0.55 4.69
C ASP A 546 14.98 -1.98 5.07
N ALA A 547 16.24 -2.13 5.43
CA ALA A 547 16.93 -3.39 5.60
C ALA A 547 16.65 -4.04 6.97
N SER A 548 16.00 -5.20 6.96
CA SER A 548 16.30 -6.26 7.93
C SER A 548 15.70 -7.61 7.52
N ALA A 549 16.52 -8.51 6.95
CA ALA A 549 16.22 -9.94 6.99
C ALA A 549 17.51 -10.74 6.88
N SER A 550 18.05 -11.14 8.03
CA SER A 550 19.04 -12.19 8.18
C SER A 550 18.49 -13.53 7.68
N ALA A 551 19.28 -14.21 6.85
CA ALA A 551 18.97 -15.49 6.24
C ALA A 551 18.85 -16.63 7.27
N SER A 552 17.88 -17.52 7.05
CA SER A 552 17.91 -18.89 7.58
C SER A 552 17.66 -19.89 6.46
N ALA A 553 18.72 -20.63 6.12
CA ALA A 553 18.72 -21.72 5.16
C ALA A 553 18.12 -22.99 5.76
N SER A 554 17.16 -23.61 5.08
CA SER A 554 16.75 -24.99 5.31
C SER A 554 17.41 -25.91 4.27
N ALA A 555 18.19 -26.87 4.77
CA ALA A 555 18.90 -27.87 3.99
C ALA A 555 17.95 -28.91 3.38
N GLN A 556 18.23 -29.32 2.14
CA GLN A 556 17.70 -30.53 1.53
C GLN A 556 18.87 -31.45 1.12
N SER A 557 18.78 -32.70 1.54
CA SER A 557 19.75 -33.78 1.31
C SER A 557 19.29 -34.72 0.19
N THR A 558 20.26 -35.49 -0.32
CA THR A 558 20.21 -36.74 -1.14
C THR A 558 19.92 -36.55 -2.62
N SER A 559 20.92 -36.51 -3.50
CA SER A 559 21.80 -37.59 -4.04
C SER A 559 21.18 -38.33 -5.23
N ASP A 560 21.78 -38.24 -6.43
CA ASP A 560 22.44 -39.39 -7.05
C ASP A 560 23.32 -39.01 -8.26
N SER A 561 24.32 -39.87 -8.46
CA SER A 561 25.36 -40.05 -9.48
C SER A 561 24.96 -39.78 -10.95
N SER A 562 25.85 -39.33 -11.86
CA SER A 562 26.93 -40.16 -12.42
C SER A 562 27.79 -39.40 -13.46
N GLN A 563 29.12 -39.59 -13.33
CA GLN A 563 30.14 -39.88 -14.36
C GLN A 563 30.01 -39.34 -15.80
N ASN A 564 30.95 -38.50 -16.27
CA ASN A 564 32.19 -38.96 -16.94
C ASN A 564 33.05 -37.81 -17.52
N ASN A 565 34.36 -37.96 -17.32
CA ASN A 565 35.54 -37.42 -17.98
C ASN A 565 35.37 -36.87 -19.41
N ASP A 566 36.06 -35.76 -19.75
CA ASP A 566 37.41 -35.86 -20.32
C ASP A 566 38.12 -34.49 -20.43
N ALA A 567 39.45 -34.56 -20.41
CA ALA A 567 40.41 -33.49 -20.30
C ALA A 567 40.94 -32.99 -21.66
N SER A 568 41.45 -31.75 -21.68
CA SER A 568 42.68 -31.25 -22.36
C SER A 568 42.56 -29.72 -22.51
N GLU A 569 43.37 -28.91 -21.82
CA GLU A 569 44.73 -28.48 -22.22
C GLU A 569 44.80 -28.01 -23.69
N ASP A 570 44.96 -26.71 -23.94
CA ASP A 570 46.29 -26.11 -24.07
C ASP A 570 46.21 -24.58 -24.26
N ALA A 571 47.35 -23.94 -23.98
CA ALA A 571 47.58 -22.52 -23.85
C ALA A 571 47.83 -21.78 -25.18
N SER A 572 47.66 -20.44 -25.17
CA SER A 572 48.74 -19.45 -25.34
C SER A 572 48.36 -18.17 -26.12
N GLN A 573 48.65 -17.05 -25.46
CA GLN A 573 49.30 -15.82 -25.92
C GLN A 573 48.74 -14.96 -27.10
N ALA A 574 48.32 -13.75 -26.70
CA ALA A 574 48.92 -12.44 -27.05
C ALA A 574 48.37 -11.58 -28.21
N SER A 575 48.09 -10.33 -27.80
CA SER A 575 48.34 -9.02 -28.43
C SER A 575 47.40 -8.40 -29.47
N ASP A 576 47.07 -7.14 -29.15
CA ASP A 576 46.86 -5.94 -29.96
C ASP A 576 45.58 -5.69 -30.78
N SER A 577 44.84 -4.69 -30.28
CA SER A 577 44.18 -3.55 -30.95
C SER A 577 43.68 -3.69 -32.40
N GLN A 578 42.40 -3.40 -32.63
CA GLN A 578 41.94 -2.20 -33.37
C GLN A 578 40.41 -2.12 -33.47
N ALA A 579 39.97 -0.89 -33.73
CA ALA A 579 38.61 -0.38 -33.90
C ALA A 579 37.61 -1.29 -34.65
N TYR A 580 36.33 -1.20 -34.26
CA TYR A 580 35.22 -1.75 -35.03
C TYR A 580 34.35 -0.65 -35.65
N GLU A 581 34.26 -0.71 -36.99
CA GLU A 581 33.27 -0.04 -37.82
C GLU A 581 31.84 -0.53 -37.50
N ILE A 582 30.89 0.39 -37.65
CA ILE A 582 29.45 0.13 -37.59
C ILE A 582 29.00 -0.43 -38.93
N SER A 583 28.54 -1.68 -38.98
CA SER A 583 27.76 -2.22 -40.10
C SER A 583 26.38 -2.66 -39.64
N LYS A 584 25.35 -2.09 -40.28
CA LYS A 584 23.94 -2.51 -40.18
C LYS A 584 23.79 -3.95 -40.70
N SER A 585 23.17 -4.83 -39.93
CA SER A 585 22.63 -6.10 -40.42
C SER A 585 21.24 -6.35 -39.85
N SER A 586 20.27 -6.51 -40.75
CA SER A 586 18.91 -7.01 -40.47
C SER A 586 18.94 -8.35 -39.73
N PRO A 587 18.04 -8.62 -38.77
CA PRO A 587 18.05 -9.89 -38.07
C PRO A 587 17.26 -10.95 -38.84
N ALA A 588 17.96 -12.00 -39.28
CA ALA A 588 17.38 -13.32 -39.49
C ALA A 588 17.25 -14.02 -38.13
N LYS A 589 16.16 -14.79 -37.94
CA LYS A 589 15.89 -15.64 -36.77
C LYS A 589 17.16 -16.40 -36.33
N SER A 590 17.70 -16.06 -35.17
CA SER A 590 18.75 -16.82 -34.50
C SER A 590 18.31 -17.13 -33.06
N ALA A 591 18.57 -18.37 -32.66
CA ALA A 591 18.26 -18.90 -31.34
C ALA A 591 19.00 -18.12 -30.24
N SER A 592 18.33 -17.94 -29.11
CA SER A 592 18.81 -17.23 -27.92
C SER A 592 20.20 -17.73 -27.47
N PRO A 593 21.17 -16.84 -27.17
CA PRO A 593 22.37 -17.24 -26.44
C PRO A 593 22.03 -17.31 -24.94
N GLU A 594 22.32 -18.45 -24.32
CA GLU A 594 22.31 -18.60 -22.86
C GLU A 594 23.19 -17.52 -22.20
N SER A 595 22.65 -16.81 -21.20
CA SER A 595 23.44 -15.86 -20.42
C SER A 595 24.41 -16.64 -19.51
N SER A 596 25.66 -16.80 -19.94
CA SER A 596 26.72 -17.26 -19.04
C SER A 596 27.23 -16.06 -18.24
N MET A 597 26.91 -16.04 -16.93
CA MET A 597 27.46 -15.04 -16.02
C MET A 597 28.99 -15.19 -16.00
N PRO A 598 29.77 -14.11 -16.20
CA PRO A 598 31.23 -14.21 -16.23
C PRO A 598 31.75 -14.83 -14.92
N ILE A 599 32.68 -15.79 -15.03
CA ILE A 599 33.27 -16.51 -13.89
C ILE A 599 33.80 -15.56 -12.81
N VAL A 600 34.27 -14.38 -13.20
CA VAL A 600 34.74 -13.32 -12.28
C VAL A 600 33.63 -12.84 -11.34
N VAL A 601 32.39 -12.73 -11.82
CA VAL A 601 31.22 -12.32 -11.02
C VAL A 601 30.84 -13.43 -10.03
N ILE A 602 30.88 -14.68 -10.48
CA ILE A 602 30.65 -15.85 -9.60
C ILE A 602 31.70 -15.89 -8.49
N ILE A 603 32.98 -15.67 -8.81
CA ILE A 603 34.06 -15.61 -7.83
C ILE A 603 33.85 -14.45 -6.84
N ALA A 604 33.45 -13.26 -7.31
CA ALA A 604 33.16 -12.12 -6.44
C ALA A 604 32.01 -12.40 -5.46
N ILE A 605 30.94 -13.05 -5.92
CA ILE A 605 29.82 -13.48 -5.07
C ILE A 605 30.29 -14.49 -4.02
N ILE A 606 31.11 -15.48 -4.41
CA ILE A 606 31.65 -16.48 -3.47
C ILE A 606 32.53 -15.81 -2.41
N VAL A 607 33.36 -14.83 -2.79
CA VAL A 607 34.20 -14.08 -1.85
C VAL A 607 33.34 -13.27 -0.88
N LEU A 608 32.28 -12.61 -1.35
CA LEU A 608 31.34 -11.88 -0.49
C LEU A 608 30.62 -12.80 0.50
N ILE A 609 30.15 -13.96 0.05
CA ILE A 609 29.53 -14.97 0.91
C ILE A 609 30.54 -15.47 1.96
N ALA A 610 31.80 -15.71 1.58
CA ALA A 610 32.84 -16.13 2.51
C ALA A 610 33.14 -15.06 3.56
N ILE A 611 33.23 -13.79 3.18
CA ILE A 611 33.40 -12.66 4.12
C ILE A 611 32.22 -12.60 5.10
N PHE A 612 30.99 -12.74 4.60
CA PHE A 612 29.79 -12.74 5.43
C PHE A 612 29.78 -13.90 6.43
N LEU A 613 30.09 -15.13 5.99
CA LEU A 613 30.17 -16.31 6.86
C LEU A 613 31.29 -16.22 7.90
N VAL A 614 32.42 -15.61 7.54
CA VAL A 614 33.52 -15.34 8.48
C VAL A 614 33.11 -14.28 9.50
N GLY A 615 32.39 -13.23 9.10
CA GLY A 615 31.83 -12.24 10.03
C GLY A 615 30.80 -12.86 10.98
N TYR A 616 29.88 -13.65 10.44
CA TYR A 616 28.83 -14.35 11.20
C TYR A 616 29.40 -15.36 12.21
N SER A 617 30.42 -16.13 11.82
CA SER A 617 31.06 -17.10 12.73
C SER A 617 31.93 -16.47 13.81
N ARG A 618 32.47 -15.26 13.59
CA ARG A 618 33.26 -14.54 14.60
C ARG A 618 32.41 -13.86 15.69
N ASN A 619 31.15 -13.53 15.39
CA ASN A 619 30.25 -12.87 16.34
C ASN A 619 29.25 -13.84 17.01
N LYS A 620 29.38 -15.16 16.81
CA LYS A 620 28.40 -16.11 17.35
C LYS A 620 28.41 -16.24 18.88
N ASP A 621 29.52 -15.86 19.53
CA ASP A 621 29.67 -15.99 20.99
C ASP A 621 29.24 -14.75 21.79
N ASP A 622 28.90 -13.63 21.13
CA ASP A 622 28.51 -12.35 21.78
C ASP A 622 26.98 -12.09 21.77
N PHE A 623 26.17 -12.97 21.19
CA PHE A 623 24.72 -12.79 21.05
C PHE A 623 23.84 -13.59 22.04
N ASP A 624 24.43 -14.38 22.93
CA ASP A 624 23.69 -15.17 23.94
C ASP A 624 23.41 -14.38 25.25
N GLU A 625 23.84 -13.11 25.35
CA GLU A 625 23.48 -12.20 26.46
C GLU A 625 22.87 -10.89 25.94
N TYR A 626 21.73 -10.92 25.23
CA TYR A 626 20.81 -9.76 25.14
C TYR A 626 19.35 -10.16 24.99
#